data_AF-A0AA41Y702-F1
#
_entry.id   AF-A0AA41Y702-F1
#
_cell.length_a   1.000
_cell.length_b   1.000
_cell.length_c   1.000
_cell.angle_alpha   90.00
_cell.angle_beta   90.00
_cell.angle_gamma   90.00
#
_symmetry.space_group_name_H-M   'P 1'
#
loop_
_entity.id
_entity.type
_entity.pdbx_description
1 polymer ?
#
loop_
_entity_poly.entity_id
_entity_poly.type
_entity_poly.pdbx_seq_one_letter_code
_entity_poly.pdbx_strand_id
1 'polypeptide(L)'
;LMAKEIPHFLHFLLHRKLAAKNESRMWFNPSALETPALQKIKKYNTNKLEMEMATYCRDVMEGLQKDKMRCCPKDLLEVLRESGLRADITVIRNILKDNWELTSEKNGEYNFYHIGTDGELVPVKRKGRYMEVAIADLNKILL
;
A
#
# COMPACT_ATOMS: atom_id res chain seq x y z
N LEU A 1 50.77 11.01 25.35
CA LEU A 1 50.42 10.20 24.17
C LEU A 1 49.13 10.70 23.52
N MET A 2 47.98 10.69 24.21
CA MET A 2 46.70 11.18 23.67
C MET A 2 46.72 12.62 23.10
N ALA A 3 47.46 13.55 23.71
CA ALA A 3 47.53 14.95 23.23
C ALA A 3 48.08 15.10 21.80
N LYS A 4 48.90 14.13 21.32
CA LYS A 4 49.43 14.12 19.95
C LYS A 4 48.50 13.42 18.95
N GLU A 5 47.61 12.58 19.43
CA GLU A 5 46.66 11.81 18.59
C GLU A 5 45.39 12.62 18.31
N ILE A 6 44.97 13.50 19.22
CA ILE A 6 43.79 14.38 19.06
C ILE A 6 43.85 15.18 17.75
N PRO A 7 44.96 15.88 17.41
CA PRO A 7 45.04 16.61 16.14
C PRO A 7 44.91 15.71 14.91
N HIS A 8 45.48 14.51 14.94
CA HIS A 8 45.42 13.56 13.83
C HIS A 8 44.00 13.00 13.65
N PHE A 9 43.31 12.71 14.76
CA PHE A 9 41.93 12.27 14.76
C PHE A 9 40.98 13.35 14.25
N LEU A 10 41.15 14.61 14.67
CA LEU A 10 40.38 15.74 14.14
C LEU A 10 40.60 15.93 12.63
N HIS A 11 41.85 15.83 12.17
CA HIS A 11 42.17 15.88 10.75
C HIS A 11 41.44 14.76 9.99
N PHE A 12 41.47 13.54 10.50
CA PHE A 12 40.72 12.42 9.89
C PHE A 12 39.22 12.69 9.83
N LEU A 13 38.60 13.16 10.93
CA LEU A 13 37.15 13.43 10.96
C LEU A 13 36.72 14.51 9.97
N LEU A 14 37.56 15.54 9.75
CA LEU A 14 37.27 16.65 8.84
C LEU A 14 37.46 16.28 7.36
N HIS A 15 38.41 15.40 7.05
CA HIS A 15 38.78 15.09 5.66
C HIS A 15 38.31 13.71 5.18
N ARG A 16 37.74 12.88 6.06
CA ARG A 16 37.23 11.56 5.65
C ARG A 16 36.11 11.71 4.63
N LYS A 17 36.11 10.83 3.64
CA LYS A 17 35.00 10.68 2.70
C LYS A 17 33.84 10.02 3.41
N LEU A 18 32.72 10.73 3.54
CA LEU A 18 31.49 10.17 4.08
C LEU A 18 30.88 9.18 3.08
N ALA A 19 30.33 8.07 3.59
CA ALA A 19 29.72 7.04 2.76
C ALA A 19 28.40 7.50 2.11
N ALA A 20 27.70 8.43 2.74
CA ALA A 20 26.46 9.01 2.24
C ALA A 20 26.55 10.54 2.18
N LYS A 21 25.84 11.13 1.21
CA LYS A 21 25.67 12.58 1.10
C LYS A 21 24.47 13.01 1.93
N ASN A 22 24.57 14.18 2.56
CA ASN A 22 23.47 14.75 3.33
C ASN A 22 22.33 15.18 2.38
N GLU A 23 21.36 14.29 2.20
CA GLU A 23 20.19 14.51 1.33
C GLU A 23 18.91 14.86 2.12
N SER A 24 18.86 14.52 3.41
CA SER A 24 17.66 14.68 4.24
C SER A 24 18.02 14.79 5.72
N ARG A 25 17.02 14.94 6.60
CA ARG A 25 17.22 14.83 8.06
C ARG A 25 17.90 13.52 8.47
N MET A 26 17.74 12.46 7.70
CA MET A 26 18.38 11.16 7.94
C MET A 26 19.81 11.08 7.38
N TRP A 27 20.29 12.13 6.71
CA TRP A 27 21.64 12.22 6.11
C TRP A 27 21.91 11.26 4.94
N PHE A 28 20.90 10.50 4.49
CA PHE A 28 20.97 9.62 3.33
C PHE A 28 19.60 9.53 2.64
N ASN A 29 19.58 8.99 1.42
CA ASN A 29 18.37 8.68 0.69
C ASN A 29 17.67 7.47 1.31
N PRO A 30 16.38 7.52 1.69
CA PRO A 30 15.65 6.36 2.20
C PRO A 30 15.74 5.12 1.29
N SER A 31 15.83 5.34 -0.03
CA SER A 31 15.99 4.26 -1.01
C SER A 31 17.28 3.44 -0.79
N ALA A 32 18.30 4.02 -0.16
CA ALA A 32 19.54 3.31 0.19
C ALA A 32 19.35 2.27 1.31
N LEU A 33 18.24 2.34 2.05
CA LEU A 33 17.87 1.35 3.07
C LEU A 33 16.92 0.26 2.53
N GLU A 34 16.52 0.33 1.26
CA GLU A 34 15.68 -0.70 0.67
C GLU A 34 16.47 -2.00 0.54
N THR A 35 16.22 -2.89 1.48
CA THR A 35 16.83 -4.22 1.52
C THR A 35 15.75 -5.29 1.42
N PRO A 36 16.07 -6.49 0.91
CA PRO A 36 15.13 -7.61 0.88
C PRO A 36 14.55 -7.95 2.27
N ALA A 37 15.34 -7.79 3.33
CA ALA A 37 14.88 -8.00 4.70
C ALA A 37 13.85 -6.96 5.14
N LEU A 38 14.08 -5.68 4.84
CA LEU A 38 13.12 -4.61 5.13
C LEU A 38 11.82 -4.80 4.34
N GLN A 39 11.91 -5.20 3.06
CA GLN A 39 10.73 -5.51 2.24
C GLN A 39 9.91 -6.64 2.85
N LYS A 40 10.55 -7.72 3.34
CA LYS A 40 9.86 -8.78 4.07
C LYS A 40 9.16 -8.24 5.32
N ILE A 41 9.82 -7.43 6.14
CA ILE A 41 9.21 -6.85 7.35
C ILE A 41 8.01 -5.98 7.00
N LYS A 42 8.11 -5.15 5.95
CA LYS A 42 6.97 -4.36 5.46
C LYS A 42 5.81 -5.29 5.07
N LYS A 43 6.07 -6.31 4.25
CA LYS A 43 5.08 -7.30 3.81
C LYS A 43 4.43 -8.07 4.95
N TYR A 44 5.20 -8.47 5.96
CA TYR A 44 4.67 -9.17 7.14
C TYR A 44 3.84 -8.26 8.05
N ASN A 45 4.11 -6.95 8.06
CA ASN A 45 3.31 -5.97 8.78
C ASN A 45 2.15 -5.41 7.96
N THR A 46 2.10 -5.66 6.65
CA THR A 46 0.95 -5.29 5.83
C THR A 46 -0.30 -5.97 6.38
N ASN A 47 -1.36 -5.17 6.57
CA ASN A 47 -2.57 -5.62 7.21
C ASN A 47 -3.19 -6.77 6.40
N LYS A 48 -3.53 -7.89 7.04
CA LYS A 48 -4.20 -9.02 6.38
C LYS A 48 -5.46 -8.59 5.63
N LEU A 49 -6.21 -7.63 6.18
CA LEU A 49 -7.39 -7.06 5.53
C LEU A 49 -7.04 -6.31 4.24
N GLU A 50 -5.95 -5.55 4.27
CA GLU A 50 -5.46 -4.79 3.11
C GLU A 50 -4.99 -5.73 1.99
N MET A 51 -4.26 -6.80 2.35
CA MET A 51 -3.85 -7.83 1.40
C MET A 51 -5.05 -8.51 0.75
N GLU A 52 -6.07 -8.88 1.52
CA GLU A 52 -7.28 -9.51 0.99
C GLU A 52 -8.05 -8.55 0.07
N MET A 53 -8.24 -7.28 0.49
CA MET A 53 -8.87 -6.25 -0.32
C MET A 53 -8.13 -6.03 -1.65
N ALA A 54 -6.80 -5.95 -1.60
CA ALA A 54 -5.98 -5.75 -2.80
C ALA A 54 -6.04 -6.95 -3.74
N THR A 55 -6.02 -8.17 -3.19
CA THR A 55 -6.12 -9.43 -3.96
C THR A 55 -7.47 -9.50 -4.67
N TYR A 56 -8.56 -9.28 -3.94
CA TYR A 56 -9.90 -9.27 -4.53
C TYR A 56 -10.03 -8.25 -5.68
N CYS A 57 -9.55 -7.03 -5.46
CA CYS A 57 -9.59 -5.99 -6.48
C CYS A 57 -8.79 -6.39 -7.74
N ARG A 58 -7.64 -7.04 -7.56
CA ARG A 58 -6.83 -7.57 -8.66
C ARG A 58 -7.57 -8.66 -9.42
N ASP A 59 -8.15 -9.64 -8.74
CA ASP A 59 -8.85 -10.76 -9.37
C ASP A 59 -10.04 -10.27 -10.23
N VAL A 60 -10.79 -9.30 -9.72
CA VAL A 60 -11.86 -8.64 -10.48
C VAL A 60 -11.31 -7.91 -11.73
N MET A 61 -10.23 -7.15 -11.57
CA MET A 61 -9.60 -6.41 -12.66
C MET A 61 -9.07 -7.35 -13.76
N GLU A 62 -8.42 -8.45 -13.37
CA GLU A 62 -7.90 -9.47 -14.28
C GLU A 62 -9.04 -10.18 -15.03
N GLY A 63 -10.08 -10.62 -14.33
CA GLY A 63 -11.22 -11.28 -14.97
C GLY A 63 -12.03 -10.36 -15.90
N LEU A 64 -12.03 -9.05 -15.66
CA LEU A 64 -12.64 -8.06 -16.57
C LEU A 64 -11.71 -7.54 -17.66
N GLN A 65 -10.41 -7.86 -17.62
CA GLN A 65 -9.37 -7.25 -18.44
C GLN A 65 -9.39 -5.71 -18.36
N LYS A 66 -9.48 -5.16 -17.15
CA LYS A 66 -9.52 -3.72 -16.88
C LYS A 66 -8.49 -3.31 -15.85
N ASP A 67 -7.86 -2.17 -16.07
CA ASP A 67 -6.85 -1.64 -15.16
C ASP A 67 -7.42 -0.92 -13.93
N LYS A 68 -8.75 -0.75 -13.91
CA LYS A 68 -9.46 0.06 -12.92
C LYS A 68 -10.78 -0.56 -12.52
N MET A 69 -11.12 -0.41 -11.24
CA MET A 69 -12.43 -0.78 -10.71
C MET A 69 -12.93 0.26 -9.72
N ARG A 70 -14.24 0.27 -9.50
CA ARG A 70 -14.89 1.18 -8.56
C ARG A 70 -15.42 0.40 -7.38
N CYS A 71 -15.19 0.91 -6.18
CA CYS A 71 -15.70 0.31 -4.95
C CYS A 71 -15.98 1.38 -3.89
N CYS A 72 -16.87 1.06 -2.97
CA CYS A 72 -17.06 1.75 -1.70
C CYS A 72 -16.48 0.92 -0.54
N PRO A 73 -16.19 1.54 0.61
CA PRO A 73 -15.78 0.80 1.81
C PRO A 73 -16.77 -0.29 2.24
N LYS A 74 -18.07 -0.11 1.94
CA LYS A 74 -19.11 -1.11 2.25
C LYS A 74 -19.03 -2.35 1.36
N ASP A 75 -18.63 -2.20 0.11
CA ASP A 75 -18.52 -3.34 -0.81
C ASP A 75 -17.35 -4.23 -0.37
N LEU A 76 -16.20 -3.63 -0.03
CA LEU A 76 -15.06 -4.37 0.48
C LEU A 76 -15.31 -4.97 1.87
N LEU A 77 -16.17 -4.35 2.69
CA LEU A 77 -16.60 -4.96 3.95
C LEU A 77 -17.42 -6.24 3.71
N GLU A 78 -18.26 -6.27 2.68
CA GLU A 78 -19.03 -7.45 2.29
C GLU A 78 -18.10 -8.56 1.83
N VAL A 79 -17.16 -8.25 0.93
CA VAL A 79 -16.11 -9.17 0.46
C VAL A 79 -15.30 -9.77 1.62
N LEU A 80 -14.82 -8.94 2.54
CA LEU A 80 -14.03 -9.41 3.69
C LEU A 80 -14.83 -10.32 4.62
N ARG A 81 -16.14 -10.08 4.76
CA ARG A 81 -17.01 -10.96 5.56
C ARG A 81 -17.21 -12.31 4.88
N GLU A 82 -17.37 -12.31 3.56
CA GLU A 82 -17.49 -13.53 2.75
C GLU A 82 -16.21 -14.39 2.81
N SER A 83 -15.02 -13.76 2.87
CA SER A 83 -13.74 -14.47 3.08
C SER A 83 -13.47 -14.87 4.53
N GLY A 84 -14.42 -14.62 5.44
CA GLY A 84 -14.32 -15.00 6.86
C GLY A 84 -13.45 -14.07 7.71
N LEU A 85 -13.06 -12.91 7.18
CA LEU A 85 -12.28 -11.90 7.91
C LEU A 85 -13.21 -10.91 8.62
N ARG A 86 -13.01 -10.75 9.93
CA ARG A 86 -13.70 -9.73 10.71
C ARG A 86 -13.02 -8.38 10.51
N ALA A 87 -13.75 -7.43 9.93
CA ALA A 87 -13.28 -6.08 9.70
C ALA A 87 -14.30 -5.04 10.16
N ASP A 88 -13.80 -3.89 10.61
CA ASP A 88 -14.60 -2.70 10.88
C ASP A 88 -14.57 -1.76 9.66
N ILE A 89 -15.72 -1.12 9.36
CA ILE A 89 -15.85 -0.18 8.24
C ILE A 89 -14.87 1.01 8.34
N THR A 90 -14.48 1.38 9.56
CA THR A 90 -13.54 2.46 9.85
C THR A 90 -12.13 2.07 9.44
N VAL A 91 -11.72 0.82 9.73
CA VAL A 91 -10.41 0.28 9.32
C VAL A 91 -10.31 0.25 7.81
N ILE A 92 -11.35 -0.25 7.12
CA ILE A 92 -11.39 -0.28 5.64
C ILE A 92 -11.30 1.13 5.06
N ARG A 93 -12.01 2.10 5.65
CA ARG A 93 -11.96 3.49 5.20
C ARG A 93 -10.56 4.10 5.36
N ASN A 94 -9.85 3.79 6.45
CA ASN A 94 -8.49 4.27 6.68
C ASN A 94 -7.52 3.60 5.70
N ILE A 95 -7.64 2.30 5.44
CA ILE A 95 -6.83 1.63 4.40
C ILE A 95 -7.01 2.32 3.05
N LEU A 96 -8.26 2.52 2.60
CA LEU A 96 -8.53 3.15 1.31
C LEU A 96 -8.04 4.60 1.21
N LYS A 97 -8.10 5.38 2.29
CA LYS A 97 -7.74 6.80 2.28
C LYS A 97 -6.29 7.08 2.62
N ASP A 98 -5.76 6.43 3.64
CA ASP A 98 -4.46 6.74 4.23
C ASP A 98 -3.37 5.84 3.64
N ASN A 99 -3.65 4.55 3.43
CA ASN A 99 -2.68 3.63 2.85
C ASN A 99 -2.69 3.67 1.32
N TRP A 100 -3.89 3.69 0.71
CA TRP A 100 -4.04 3.68 -0.76
C TRP A 100 -4.17 5.08 -1.33
N GLU A 101 -4.24 6.12 -0.49
CA GLU A 101 -4.30 7.53 -0.89
C GLU A 101 -5.46 7.86 -1.84
N LEU A 102 -6.56 7.10 -1.79
CA LEU A 102 -7.69 7.27 -2.70
C LEU A 102 -8.64 8.38 -2.25
N THR A 103 -9.13 9.14 -3.23
CA THR A 103 -10.14 10.17 -3.02
C THR A 103 -11.53 9.65 -3.36
N SER A 104 -12.52 10.06 -2.56
CA SER A 104 -13.92 9.73 -2.85
C SER A 104 -14.48 10.66 -3.92
N GLU A 105 -15.12 10.07 -4.92
CA GLU A 105 -15.83 10.82 -5.95
C GLU A 105 -17.16 11.39 -5.41
N LYS A 106 -17.77 12.26 -6.23
CA LYS A 106 -19.15 12.72 -6.00
C LYS A 106 -20.11 11.52 -5.99
N ASN A 107 -21.20 11.66 -5.25
CA ASN A 107 -22.21 10.61 -5.15
C ASN A 107 -22.77 10.27 -6.54
N GLY A 108 -22.64 9.01 -6.96
CA GLY A 108 -22.99 8.57 -8.31
C GLY A 108 -23.27 7.08 -8.38
N GLU A 109 -23.64 6.63 -9.57
CA GLU A 109 -23.87 5.21 -9.87
C GLU A 109 -22.58 4.56 -10.37
N TYR A 110 -22.36 3.30 -9.98
CA TYR A 110 -21.21 2.51 -10.39
C TYR A 110 -21.54 1.02 -10.41
N ASN A 111 -20.73 0.26 -11.13
CA ASN A 111 -20.79 -1.20 -11.12
C ASN A 111 -19.70 -1.72 -10.19
N PHE A 112 -20.09 -2.42 -9.14
CA PHE A 112 -19.22 -3.30 -8.37
C PHE A 112 -19.32 -4.72 -8.95
N TYR A 113 -18.34 -5.58 -8.71
CA TYR A 113 -18.35 -6.96 -9.22
C TYR A 113 -18.12 -7.91 -8.07
N HIS A 114 -19.02 -8.90 -7.93
CA HIS A 114 -18.87 -10.04 -7.03
C HIS A 114 -18.21 -11.20 -7.77
N ILE A 115 -17.29 -11.90 -7.10
CA ILE A 115 -16.71 -13.14 -7.59
C ILE A 115 -17.58 -14.29 -7.04
N GLY A 116 -18.30 -14.99 -7.92
CA GLY A 116 -19.09 -16.16 -7.56
C GLY A 116 -18.21 -17.36 -7.16
N THR A 117 -18.82 -18.41 -6.61
CA THR A 117 -18.13 -19.65 -6.23
C THR A 117 -17.39 -20.31 -7.39
N ASP A 118 -17.91 -20.12 -8.60
CA ASP A 118 -17.39 -20.73 -9.83
C ASP A 118 -16.37 -19.81 -10.53
N GLY A 119 -16.03 -18.68 -9.92
CA GLY A 119 -15.14 -17.66 -10.48
C GLY A 119 -15.82 -16.68 -11.43
N GLU A 120 -17.14 -16.80 -11.63
CA GLU A 120 -17.88 -15.86 -12.48
C GLU A 120 -17.96 -14.47 -11.85
N LEU A 121 -17.72 -13.43 -12.66
CA LEU A 121 -17.83 -12.04 -12.25
C LEU A 121 -19.25 -11.51 -12.47
N VAL A 122 -19.97 -11.27 -11.39
CA VAL A 122 -21.35 -10.78 -11.41
C VAL A 122 -21.38 -9.27 -11.18
N PRO A 123 -21.78 -8.46 -12.17
CA PRO A 123 -21.90 -7.01 -11.99
C PRO A 123 -23.12 -6.65 -11.15
N VAL A 124 -22.91 -5.80 -10.14
CA VAL A 124 -23.96 -5.26 -9.27
C VAL A 124 -23.96 -3.74 -9.37
N LYS A 125 -25.10 -3.18 -9.80
CA LYS A 125 -25.31 -1.72 -9.82
C LYS A 125 -25.45 -1.22 -8.38
N ARG A 126 -24.60 -0.27 -8.00
CA ARG A 126 -24.61 0.38 -6.69
C ARG A 126 -24.65 1.91 -6.87
N LYS A 127 -25.03 2.60 -5.81
CA LYS A 127 -25.04 4.07 -5.73
C LYS A 127 -24.33 4.52 -4.47
N GLY A 128 -23.40 5.47 -4.61
CA GLY A 128 -22.60 5.93 -3.48
C GLY A 128 -21.45 6.85 -3.88
N ARG A 129 -20.67 7.24 -2.87
CA ARG A 129 -19.39 7.92 -3.06
C ARG A 129 -18.32 6.86 -3.24
N TYR A 130 -18.19 6.37 -4.46
CA TYR A 130 -17.20 5.36 -4.81
C TYR A 130 -15.80 5.97 -4.89
N MET A 131 -14.81 5.10 -4.80
CA MET A 131 -13.41 5.38 -5.08
C MET A 131 -13.01 4.55 -6.30
N GLU A 132 -12.07 5.05 -7.10
CA GLU A 132 -11.50 4.33 -8.23
C GLU A 132 -10.14 3.77 -7.83
N VAL A 133 -10.00 2.45 -7.88
CA VAL A 133 -8.76 1.73 -7.60
C VAL A 133 -8.10 1.39 -8.92
N ALA A 134 -6.80 1.65 -9.07
CA ALA A 134 -6.03 1.27 -10.25
C ALA A 134 -5.08 0.10 -9.94
N ILE A 135 -4.84 -0.77 -10.93
CA ILE A 135 -3.93 -1.92 -10.80
C ILE A 135 -2.50 -1.51 -10.41
N ALA A 136 -2.07 -0.33 -10.87
CA ALA A 136 -0.76 0.24 -10.52
C ALA A 136 -0.60 0.48 -9.01
N ASP A 137 -1.68 0.82 -8.30
CA ASP A 137 -1.66 1.03 -6.85
C ASP A 137 -1.66 -0.31 -6.11
N LEU A 138 -2.40 -1.30 -6.61
CA LEU A 138 -2.42 -2.65 -6.07
C LEU A 138 -1.06 -3.34 -6.16
N ASN A 139 -0.31 -3.09 -7.24
CA ASN A 139 1.01 -3.68 -7.41
C ASN A 139 1.99 -3.24 -6.31
N LYS A 140 1.86 -2.03 -5.77
CA LYS A 140 2.71 -1.56 -4.65
C LYS A 140 2.44 -2.32 -3.35
N ILE A 141 1.22 -2.82 -3.19
CA ILE A 141 0.74 -3.49 -1.96
C ILE A 141 1.03 -5.00 -2.02
N LEU A 142 0.88 -5.61 -3.19
CA LEU A 142 0.93 -7.05 -3.39
C LEU A 142 2.34 -7.60 -3.71
N LEU A 143 3.36 -6.73 -3.79
CA LEU A 143 4.78 -7.11 -3.89
C LEU A 143 5.33 -7.56 -2.52
#